data_AF-A0A3B0UKL4-F1
#
_entry.id   AF-A0A3B0UKL4-F1
#
_cell.length_a   1.000
_cell.length_b   1.000
_cell.length_c   1.000
_cell.angle_alpha   90.00
_cell.angle_beta   90.00
_cell.angle_gamma   90.00
#
_symmetry.space_group_name_H-M   'P 1'
#
loop_
_entity.id
_entity.type
_entity.pdbx_description
1 polymer ?
#
loop_
_entity_poly.entity_id
_entity_poly.type
_entity_poly.pdbx_seq_one_letter_code
_entity_poly.pdbx_strand_id
1 'polypeptide(L)' 'MRILIISDIHANLTAFQAVLEHAKEQWDIIWFLGDLVGYGPDPNECAKELQKHNHI' A
#
# COMPACT_ATOMS: atom_id res chain seq x y z
N MET A 1 -2.31 -6.04 -18.20
CA MET A 1 -1.76 -6.39 -16.88
C MET A 1 -0.70 -5.39 -16.49
N ARG A 2 -1.02 -4.50 -15.57
CA ARG A 2 -0.13 -3.48 -14.99
C ARG A 2 -0.02 -3.73 -13.49
N ILE A 3 1.19 -3.64 -12.97
CA ILE A 3 1.51 -3.97 -11.57
C ILE A 3 1.90 -2.67 -10.87
N LEU A 4 1.28 -2.39 -9.72
CA LEU A 4 1.74 -1.35 -8.80
C LEU A 4 2.74 -1.97 -7.82
N ILE A 5 4.01 -1.60 -7.94
CA ILE A 5 5.06 -2.07 -7.03
C ILE A 5 5.23 -1.03 -5.93
N ILE A 6 5.04 -1.45 -4.68
CA ILE A 6 5.16 -0.59 -3.49
C ILE A 6 5.92 -1.31 -2.37
N SER A 7 6.58 -0.54 -1.51
CA SER A 7 7.42 -1.03 -0.42
C SER A 7 7.55 0.03 0.68
N ASP A 8 8.06 -0.34 1.86
CA ASP A 8 8.56 0.57 2.90
C ASP A 8 7.54 1.63 3.36
N ILE A 9 6.27 1.22 3.50
CA ILE A 9 5.20 2.11 3.98
C ILE A 9 5.44 2.48 5.46
N HIS A 10 6.00 1.56 6.25
CA HIS A 10 6.30 1.75 7.67
C HIS A 10 5.15 2.39 8.47
N ALA A 11 3.93 1.85 8.34
CA ALA A 11 2.74 2.33 9.03
C ALA A 11 2.39 3.81 8.76
N ASN A 12 2.84 4.37 7.63
CA ASN A 12 2.48 5.71 7.19
C ASN A 12 1.24 5.66 6.28
N LEU A 13 0.06 5.65 6.89
CA LEU A 13 -1.20 5.55 6.16
C LEU A 13 -1.43 6.71 5.19
N THR A 14 -1.05 7.92 5.59
CA THR A 14 -1.23 9.13 4.77
C THR A 14 -0.43 9.03 3.47
N ALA A 15 0.84 8.59 3.55
CA ALA A 15 1.66 8.36 2.36
C ALA A 15 1.10 7.24 1.48
N PHE A 16 0.66 6.14 2.09
CA PHE A 16 0.09 5.01 1.34
C PHE A 16 -1.16 5.42 0.55
N GLN A 17 -2.11 6.11 1.20
CA GLN A 17 -3.33 6.59 0.55
C GLN A 17 -3.05 7.59 -0.58
N ALA A 18 -2.06 8.47 -0.41
CA ALA A 18 -1.67 9.42 -1.45
C ALA A 18 -1.17 8.72 -2.72
N VAL A 19 -0.37 7.67 -2.58
CA VAL A 19 0.13 6.87 -3.71
C VAL A 19 -1.00 6.10 -4.39
N LEU A 20 -1.89 5.47 -3.61
CA LEU A 20 -3.05 4.73 -4.14
C LEU A 20 -3.98 5.65 -4.94
N GLU A 21 -4.27 6.86 -4.45
CA GLU A 21 -5.11 7.82 -5.17
C GLU A 21 -4.40 8.34 -6.43
N HIS A 22 -3.08 8.60 -6.37
CA HIS A 22 -2.32 9.01 -7.55
C HIS A 22 -2.33 7.97 -8.68
N ALA A 23 -2.25 6.69 -8.32
CA ALA A 23 -2.20 5.56 -9.26
C ALA A 23 -3.58 4.94 -9.55
N LYS A 24 -4.68 5.56 -9.10
CA LYS A 24 -6.03 5.01 -9.17
C LYS A 24 -6.43 4.61 -10.58
N GLU A 25 -7.02 3.41 -10.71
CA GLU A 25 -7.46 2.82 -12.00
C GLU A 25 -6.34 2.60 -13.04
N GLN A 26 -5.06 2.66 -12.65
CA GLN A 26 -3.92 2.46 -13.56
C GLN A 26 -3.25 1.09 -13.45
N TRP A 27 -3.70 0.24 -12.52
CA TRP A 27 -3.08 -1.06 -12.19
C TRP A 27 -4.11 -2.13 -11.87
N ASP A 28 -3.70 -3.40 -11.98
CA ASP A 28 -4.55 -4.60 -11.80
C ASP A 28 -4.23 -5.37 -10.51
N ILE A 29 -2.97 -5.33 -10.06
CA ILE A 29 -2.49 -6.00 -8.84
C ILE A 29 -1.38 -5.20 -8.17
N ILE A 30 -1.31 -5.25 -6.84
CA ILE A 30 -0.20 -4.73 -6.06
C ILE A 30 0.84 -5.82 -5.83
N TRP A 31 2.11 -5.50 -6.05
CA TRP A 31 3.23 -6.30 -5.54
C TRP A 31 3.84 -5.54 -4.37
N PHE A 32 3.65 -6.06 -3.16
CA PHE A 32 4.13 -5.40 -1.95
C PHE A 32 5.42 -6.04 -1.46
N LEU A 33 6.52 -5.30 -1.50
CA LEU A 33 7.86 -5.87 -1.28
C LEU A 33 8.22 -6.06 0.20
N GLY A 34 7.47 -5.44 1.12
CA GLY A 34 7.69 -5.59 2.56
C GLY A 34 7.59 -4.27 3.32
N ASP A 35 7.80 -4.36 4.63
CA ASP A 35 7.85 -3.22 5.56
C ASP A 35 6.56 -2.37 5.59
N LEU A 36 5.41 -3.05 5.67
CA LEU A 36 4.09 -2.41 5.80
C LEU A 36 3.94 -1.69 7.14
N VAL A 37 4.49 -2.28 8.20
CA VAL A 37 4.41 -1.82 9.58
C VAL A 37 5.77 -1.35 10.07
N GLY A 38 5.83 -0.77 11.26
CA GLY A 38 7.08 -0.32 11.88
C GLY A 38 6.93 1.05 12.53
N TYR A 39 7.78 1.99 12.14
CA TYR A 39 7.99 3.28 12.80
C TYR A 39 6.78 4.24 12.82
N GLY A 40 5.86 4.13 11.87
CA GLY A 40 4.69 5.00 11.74
C GLY A 40 3.54 4.65 12.68
N PRO A 41 2.57 5.56 12.84
CA PRO A 41 1.54 5.46 13.87
C PRO A 41 0.37 4.53 13.51
N ASP A 42 0.19 4.16 12.24
CA ASP A 42 -1.04 3.55 11.72
C ASP A 42 -0.85 2.11 11.17
N PRO A 43 -0.26 1.16 11.93
CA PRO A 43 0.10 -0.15 11.39
C PRO A 43 -1.13 -1.00 11.02
N ASN A 44 -2.19 -0.93 11.82
CA ASN A 44 -3.40 -1.72 11.59
C ASN A 44 -4.20 -1.17 10.41
N GLU A 45 -4.24 0.15 10.26
CA GLU A 45 -4.92 0.85 9.19
C GLU A 45 -4.20 0.59 7.86
N CYS A 46 -2.88 0.60 7.84
CA CYS A 46 -2.10 0.21 6.65
C CYS A 46 -2.37 -1.25 6.25
N ALA A 47 -2.40 -2.18 7.22
CA ALA A 47 -2.75 -3.58 6.96
C ALA A 47 -4.17 -3.72 6.39
N LYS A 48 -5.15 -3.06 7.00
CA LYS A 48 -6.54 -3.03 6.53
C LYS A 48 -6.66 -2.40 5.14
N GLU A 49 -5.87 -1.37 4.85
CA GLU A 49 -5.87 -0.71 3.55
C GLU A 49 -5.34 -1.65 2.47
N LEU A 50 -4.18 -2.29 2.68
CA LEU A 50 -3.61 -3.24 1.72
C LEU A 50 -4.57 -4.41 1.43
N GLN A 51 -5.26 -4.91 2.46
CA GLN A 51 -6.25 -6.00 2.35
C GLN A 51 -7.47 -5.67 1.47
N LYS A 52 -7.76 -4.40 1.17
CA LYS A 52 -8.86 -4.01 0.26
C LYS A 52 -8.53 -4.26 -1.21
N HIS A 53 -7.26 -4.44 -1.53
CA HIS A 53 -6.76 -4.51 -2.89
C HIS A 53 -6.27 -5.93 -3.19
N ASN A 54 -6.33 -6.33 -4.47
CA ASN A 54 -5.67 -7.55 -4.90
C ASN A 54 -4.14 -7.36 -4.80
N HIS A 55 -3.47 -8.15 -3.95
CA HIS A 55 -2.05 -8.00 -3.66
C HIS A 55 -1.36 -9.37 -3.48
N ILE A 56 -0.05 -9.39 -3.72
CA ILE A 56 0.87 -10.46 -3.34
C ILE A 56 2.02 -9.94 -2.49
#